data_AF-I3RC55-F1
#
_entry.id   AF-I3RC55-F1
#
_cell.length_a   1.000
_cell.length_b   1.000
_cell.length_c   1.000
_cell.angle_alpha   90.00
_cell.angle_beta   90.00
_cell.angle_gamma   90.00
#
_symmetry.space_group_name_H-M   'P 1'
#
loop_
_entity.id
_entity.type
_entity.pdbx_description
1 polymer ?
#
loop_
_entity_poly.entity_id
_entity_poly.type
_entity_poly.pdbx_seq_one_letter_code
_entity_poly.pdbx_strand_id
1 'polypeptide(L)'
;MSVEVPLNPITRSEIHQLESLLLFATLFRPEVIELIKDPAERLTWVDSLAVAAGAIAREKAGMTVSEIARELGRTEATIRKHLKGESKAGQLVRETYELIKQGKLDELIKTIEMIEKGGLKEVVAKEEYEKLLQEYEKLKQEFEEIKAKVEAAELESLEKAKKEIEDLKAEIEKLTQEKKELEKELKEAKVKLMEYEAKAKRAEELEARVRELEEKSKRVEELESRVKELEEKAKEAEELKKKVEELESKAKEAEELQNKVKELEAEVSRLKEGIKKAKEILDSLA
;
A
#
# COMPACT_ATOMS: atom_id res chain seq x y z
N MET A 1 -3.76 -15.73 -91.87
CA MET A 1 -2.52 -16.50 -92.15
C MET A 1 -1.82 -16.70 -90.82
N SER A 2 -1.72 -17.94 -90.34
CA SER A 2 -0.90 -18.28 -89.19
C SER A 2 0.56 -18.20 -89.63
N VAL A 3 1.25 -17.14 -89.22
CA VAL A 3 2.69 -17.00 -89.46
C VAL A 3 3.38 -17.93 -88.46
N GLU A 4 3.81 -19.11 -88.92
CA GLU A 4 4.65 -20.00 -88.11
C GLU A 4 6.05 -19.40 -88.03
N VAL A 5 6.45 -18.99 -86.82
CA VAL A 5 7.79 -18.44 -86.58
C VAL A 5 8.78 -19.59 -86.36
N PRO A 6 9.85 -19.72 -87.17
CA PRO A 6 10.80 -20.82 -87.05
C PRO A 6 11.66 -20.69 -85.79
N LEU A 7 11.81 -21.78 -85.05
CA LEU A 7 12.64 -21.82 -83.83
C LEU A 7 14.14 -21.93 -84.10
N ASN A 8 14.52 -22.35 -85.31
CA ASN A 8 15.90 -22.35 -85.81
C ASN A 8 15.96 -21.48 -87.08
N PRO A 9 15.96 -20.15 -86.92
CA PRO A 9 15.88 -19.23 -88.06
C PRO A 9 17.18 -19.25 -88.87
N ILE A 10 17.08 -19.14 -90.20
CA ILE A 10 18.21 -19.14 -91.13
C ILE A 10 18.38 -17.75 -91.76
N THR A 11 17.28 -17.12 -92.18
CA THR A 11 17.33 -15.80 -92.82
C THR A 11 17.28 -14.68 -91.78
N ARG A 12 17.77 -13.48 -92.15
CA ARG A 12 17.63 -12.29 -91.29
C ARG A 12 16.17 -12.02 -90.89
N SER A 13 15.23 -12.21 -91.81
CA SER A 13 13.81 -12.03 -91.52
C SER A 13 13.31 -13.00 -90.45
N GLU A 14 13.73 -14.26 -90.53
CA GLU A 14 13.35 -15.29 -89.56
C GLU A 14 13.97 -15.02 -88.18
N ILE A 15 15.21 -14.52 -88.14
CA ILE A 15 15.88 -14.10 -86.90
C ILE A 15 15.07 -12.98 -86.24
N HIS A 16 14.69 -11.96 -87.01
CA HIS A 16 13.87 -10.85 -86.50
C HIS A 16 12.47 -11.30 -86.05
N GLN A 17 11.85 -12.26 -86.74
CA GLN A 17 10.56 -12.83 -86.34
C GLN A 17 10.67 -13.57 -85.01
N LEU A 18 11.69 -14.43 -84.85
CA LEU A 18 11.93 -15.14 -83.58
C LEU A 18 12.27 -14.16 -82.45
N GLU A 19 13.12 -13.17 -82.69
CA GLU A 19 13.44 -12.10 -81.74
C GLU A 19 12.19 -11.36 -81.28
N SER A 20 11.35 -10.91 -82.22
CA SER A 20 10.12 -10.18 -81.92
C SER A 20 9.13 -11.03 -81.12
N LEU A 21 8.97 -12.30 -81.52
CA LEU A 21 8.11 -13.24 -80.80
C LEU A 21 8.61 -13.47 -79.37
N LEU A 22 9.91 -13.72 -79.20
CA LEU A 22 10.51 -13.94 -77.88
C LEU A 22 10.38 -12.73 -76.97
N LEU A 23 10.63 -11.52 -77.49
CA LEU A 23 10.48 -10.30 -76.73
C LEU A 23 9.03 -10.09 -76.32
N PHE A 24 8.11 -10.15 -77.28
CA PHE A 24 6.69 -9.95 -77.03
C PHE A 24 6.14 -10.98 -76.04
N ALA A 25 6.36 -12.27 -76.29
CA ALA A 25 5.92 -13.34 -75.40
C ALA A 25 6.49 -13.20 -73.98
N THR A 26 7.74 -12.74 -73.83
CA THR A 26 8.34 -12.55 -72.50
C THR A 26 7.74 -11.34 -71.78
N LEU A 27 7.49 -10.23 -72.48
CA LEU A 27 6.90 -9.02 -71.87
C LEU A 27 5.50 -9.25 -71.28
N PHE A 28 4.75 -10.19 -71.84
CA PHE A 28 3.39 -10.54 -71.39
C PHE A 28 3.33 -11.68 -70.36
N ARG A 29 4.48 -12.15 -69.87
CA ARG A 29 4.50 -13.05 -68.70
C ARG A 29 4.05 -12.28 -67.45
N PRO A 30 3.20 -12.85 -66.57
CA PRO A 30 2.70 -12.16 -65.37
C PRO A 30 3.80 -11.58 -64.48
N GLU A 31 4.88 -12.33 -64.27
CA GLU A 31 6.02 -11.89 -63.47
C GLU A 31 6.81 -10.76 -64.14
N VAL A 32 6.82 -10.68 -65.46
CA VAL A 32 7.52 -9.60 -66.20
C VAL A 32 6.68 -8.33 -66.20
N ILE A 33 5.35 -8.45 -66.32
CA ILE A 33 4.42 -7.31 -66.22
C ILE A 33 4.61 -6.58 -64.88
N GLU A 34 4.74 -7.31 -63.77
CA GLU A 34 5.01 -6.69 -62.47
C GLU A 34 6.42 -6.07 -62.40
N LEU A 35 7.45 -6.70 -62.98
CA LEU A 35 8.81 -6.13 -63.04
C LEU A 35 8.88 -4.80 -63.80
N ILE A 36 8.10 -4.64 -64.86
CA ILE A 36 8.09 -3.43 -65.69
C ILE A 36 7.04 -2.39 -65.26
N LYS A 37 6.32 -2.66 -64.16
CA LYS A 37 5.24 -1.81 -63.67
C LYS A 37 5.77 -0.45 -63.22
N ASP A 38 6.90 -0.43 -62.52
CA ASP A 38 7.58 0.79 -62.10
C ASP A 38 8.14 1.55 -63.33
N PRO A 39 7.67 2.78 -63.61
CA PRO A 39 8.19 3.58 -64.72
C PRO A 39 9.69 3.85 -64.66
N ALA A 40 10.29 3.90 -63.46
CA ALA A 40 11.70 4.23 -63.28
C ALA A 40 12.63 3.09 -63.76
N GLU A 41 12.23 1.83 -63.57
CA GLU A 41 13.02 0.66 -63.96
C GLU A 41 12.61 0.05 -65.31
N ARG A 42 11.41 0.39 -65.79
CA ARG A 42 10.81 -0.17 -67.03
C ARG A 42 11.75 -0.13 -68.22
N LEU A 43 12.41 1.00 -68.46
CA LEU A 43 13.30 1.15 -69.61
C LEU A 43 14.48 0.18 -69.55
N THR A 44 15.09 0.03 -68.37
CA THR A 44 16.23 -0.88 -68.13
C THR A 44 15.82 -2.33 -68.34
N TRP A 45 14.64 -2.72 -67.84
CA TRP A 45 14.11 -4.07 -68.02
C TRP A 45 13.81 -4.37 -69.49
N VAL A 46 13.15 -3.44 -70.19
CA VAL A 46 12.80 -3.60 -71.61
C VAL A 46 14.06 -3.69 -72.49
N ASP A 47 15.08 -2.84 -72.26
CA ASP A 47 16.36 -2.92 -73.00
C ASP A 47 17.05 -4.28 -72.78
N SER A 48 17.13 -4.72 -71.53
CA SER A 48 17.77 -5.99 -71.16
C SER A 48 17.04 -7.21 -71.76
N LEU A 49 15.70 -7.19 -71.78
CA LEU A 49 14.88 -8.22 -72.41
C LEU A 49 15.02 -8.23 -73.94
N ALA A 50 15.06 -7.05 -74.57
CA ALA A 50 15.24 -6.94 -76.02
C ALA A 50 16.61 -7.49 -76.45
N VAL A 51 17.68 -7.12 -75.74
CA VAL A 51 19.03 -7.63 -76.00
C VAL A 51 19.08 -9.16 -75.79
N ALA A 52 18.45 -9.68 -74.74
CA ALA A 52 18.39 -11.12 -74.49
C ALA A 52 17.62 -11.89 -75.59
N ALA A 53 16.48 -11.37 -76.04
CA ALA A 53 15.69 -11.93 -77.14
C ALA A 53 16.47 -11.94 -78.45
N GLY A 54 17.11 -10.82 -78.79
CA GLY A 54 17.96 -10.72 -79.97
C GLY A 54 19.17 -11.65 -79.92
N ALA A 55 19.75 -11.83 -78.74
CA ALA A 55 20.90 -12.73 -78.55
C ALA A 55 20.48 -14.21 -78.73
N ILE A 56 19.39 -14.63 -78.09
CA ILE A 56 18.91 -16.01 -78.18
C ILE A 56 18.44 -16.34 -79.61
N ALA A 57 17.73 -15.44 -80.28
CA ALA A 57 17.30 -15.66 -81.68
C ALA A 57 18.49 -15.91 -82.62
N ARG A 58 19.58 -15.16 -82.44
CA ARG A 58 20.82 -15.31 -83.21
C ARG A 58 21.64 -16.54 -82.82
N GLU A 59 21.63 -16.93 -81.53
CA GLU A 59 22.19 -18.22 -81.09
C GLU A 59 21.49 -19.38 -81.80
N LYS A 60 20.15 -19.34 -81.94
CA LYS A 60 19.39 -20.37 -82.65
C LYS A 60 19.60 -20.37 -84.16
N ALA A 61 20.08 -19.25 -84.72
CA ALA A 61 20.57 -19.19 -86.10
C ALA A 61 22.00 -19.72 -86.27
N GLY A 62 22.64 -20.20 -85.21
CA GLY A 62 24.00 -20.73 -85.24
C GLY A 62 25.10 -19.66 -85.25
N MET A 63 24.77 -18.40 -84.94
CA MET A 63 25.76 -17.31 -84.90
C MET A 63 26.69 -17.45 -83.69
N THR A 64 27.94 -17.03 -83.86
CA THR A 64 28.93 -17.00 -82.77
C THR A 64 28.67 -15.84 -81.81
N VAL A 65 29.12 -15.97 -80.56
CA VAL A 65 29.00 -14.91 -79.53
C VAL A 65 29.56 -13.56 -80.03
N SER A 66 30.70 -13.60 -80.74
CA SER A 66 31.35 -12.41 -81.29
C SER A 66 30.51 -11.72 -82.38
N GLU A 67 29.84 -12.50 -83.23
CA GLU A 67 28.92 -11.96 -84.25
C GLU A 67 27.69 -11.33 -83.59
N ILE A 68 27.10 -12.02 -82.61
CA ILE A 68 25.93 -11.53 -81.85
C ILE A 68 26.27 -10.21 -81.13
N ALA A 69 27.43 -10.15 -80.48
CA ALA A 69 27.90 -8.96 -79.77
C ALA A 69 28.06 -7.75 -80.70
N ARG A 70 28.63 -7.97 -81.89
CA ARG A 70 28.77 -6.92 -82.92
C ARG A 70 27.42 -6.45 -83.44
N GLU A 71 26.50 -7.36 -83.74
CA GLU A 71 25.19 -7.00 -84.29
C GLU A 71 24.30 -6.27 -83.27
N LEU A 72 24.32 -6.70 -82.00
CA LEU A 72 23.50 -6.09 -80.95
C LEU A 72 24.15 -4.89 -80.27
N GLY A 73 25.38 -4.53 -80.64
CA GLY A 73 26.10 -3.40 -80.04
C GLY A 73 26.32 -3.59 -78.53
N ARG A 74 26.71 -4.80 -78.12
CA ARG A 74 26.97 -5.15 -76.70
C ARG A 74 28.29 -5.91 -76.59
N THR A 75 28.84 -6.01 -75.38
CA THR A 75 30.08 -6.77 -75.16
C THR A 75 29.82 -8.28 -75.24
N GLU A 76 30.81 -9.06 -75.66
CA GLU A 76 30.70 -10.54 -75.63
C GLU A 76 30.38 -11.06 -74.22
N ALA A 77 30.90 -10.43 -73.18
CA ALA A 77 30.62 -10.81 -71.80
C ALA A 77 29.11 -10.65 -71.47
N THR A 78 28.50 -9.54 -71.89
CA THR A 78 27.06 -9.30 -71.75
C THR A 78 26.25 -10.34 -72.51
N ILE A 79 26.61 -10.62 -73.77
CA ILE A 79 25.93 -11.63 -74.59
C ILE A 79 26.04 -13.02 -73.95
N ARG A 80 27.23 -13.42 -73.48
CA ARG A 80 27.42 -14.73 -72.80
C ARG A 80 26.52 -14.85 -71.57
N LYS A 81 26.38 -13.78 -70.76
CA LYS A 81 25.50 -13.77 -69.59
C LYS A 81 24.04 -13.99 -69.96
N HIS A 82 23.55 -13.33 -71.01
CA HIS A 82 22.18 -13.53 -71.51
C HIS A 82 21.98 -14.94 -72.07
N LEU A 83 22.87 -15.39 -72.96
CA LEU A 83 22.79 -16.72 -73.58
C LEU A 83 22.81 -17.83 -72.53
N LYS A 84 23.70 -17.76 -71.53
CA LYS A 84 23.76 -18.76 -70.45
C LYS A 84 22.62 -18.68 -69.43
N GLY A 85 21.79 -17.64 -69.49
CA GLY A 85 20.74 -17.40 -68.48
C GLY A 85 21.26 -16.90 -67.13
N GLU A 86 22.51 -16.40 -67.06
CA GLU A 86 23.10 -15.82 -65.84
C GLU A 86 22.50 -14.45 -65.50
N SER A 87 21.98 -13.74 -66.51
CA SER A 87 21.15 -12.54 -66.32
C SER A 87 19.68 -12.90 -66.14
N LYS A 88 18.94 -12.13 -65.34
CA LYS A 88 17.49 -12.36 -65.18
C LYS A 88 16.71 -12.25 -66.49
N ALA A 89 17.02 -11.28 -67.34
CA ALA A 89 16.42 -11.15 -68.67
C ALA A 89 16.70 -12.35 -69.57
N GLY A 90 17.95 -12.84 -69.59
CA GLY A 90 18.33 -14.04 -70.33
C GLY A 90 17.62 -15.29 -69.84
N GLN A 91 17.45 -15.44 -68.53
CA GLN A 91 16.68 -16.53 -67.94
C GLN A 91 15.22 -16.50 -68.42
N LEU A 92 14.55 -15.36 -68.28
CA LEU A 92 13.13 -15.19 -68.64
C LEU A 92 12.89 -15.48 -70.13
N VAL A 93 13.73 -14.94 -71.01
CA VAL A 93 13.59 -15.15 -72.46
C VAL A 93 13.88 -16.59 -72.86
N ARG A 94 14.86 -17.25 -72.21
CA ARG A 94 15.17 -18.67 -72.48
C ARG A 94 14.03 -19.59 -72.04
N GLU A 95 13.43 -19.32 -70.88
CA GLU A 95 12.21 -20.01 -70.45
C GLU A 95 11.06 -19.79 -71.44
N THR A 96 10.85 -18.55 -71.91
CA THR A 96 9.85 -18.25 -72.94
C THR A 96 10.09 -19.03 -74.23
N TYR A 97 11.35 -19.13 -74.68
CA TYR A 97 11.70 -19.93 -75.86
C TYR A 97 11.32 -21.41 -75.69
N GLU A 98 11.62 -22.01 -74.53
CA GLU A 98 11.25 -23.41 -74.25
C GLU A 98 9.73 -23.60 -74.17
N LEU A 99 8.98 -22.63 -73.62
CA LEU A 99 7.51 -22.67 -73.62
C LEU A 99 6.92 -22.65 -75.04
N ILE A 100 7.44 -21.76 -75.90
CA ILE A 100 7.03 -21.70 -77.32
C ILE A 100 7.36 -23.01 -78.02
N LYS A 101 8.56 -23.57 -77.78
CA LYS A 101 8.99 -24.86 -78.35
C LYS A 101 8.08 -26.02 -77.91
N GLN A 102 7.51 -25.96 -76.72
CA GLN A 102 6.55 -26.93 -76.20
C GLN A 102 5.11 -26.71 -76.69
N GLY A 103 4.86 -25.69 -77.53
CA GLY A 103 3.52 -25.35 -78.00
C GLY A 103 2.63 -24.68 -76.94
N LYS A 104 3.19 -24.22 -75.82
CA LYS A 104 2.44 -23.61 -74.70
C LYS A 104 2.24 -22.10 -74.83
N LEU A 105 2.34 -21.57 -76.06
CA LEU A 105 2.14 -20.13 -76.31
C LEU A 105 0.68 -19.70 -76.09
N ASP A 106 -0.28 -20.64 -76.16
CA ASP A 106 -1.70 -20.39 -75.91
C ASP A 106 -1.99 -19.84 -74.50
N GLU A 107 -1.15 -20.17 -73.50
CA GLU A 107 -1.28 -19.65 -72.14
C GLU A 107 -0.92 -18.15 -72.05
N LEU A 108 0.02 -17.70 -72.88
CA LEU A 108 0.41 -16.29 -72.99
C LEU A 108 -0.63 -15.49 -73.79
N ILE A 109 -1.18 -16.08 -74.86
CA ILE A 109 -2.26 -15.47 -75.64
C ILE A 109 -3.50 -15.28 -74.76
N LYS A 110 -3.85 -16.25 -73.90
CA LYS A 110 -4.91 -16.08 -72.89
C LYS A 110 -4.62 -14.92 -71.93
N THR A 111 -3.37 -14.73 -71.52
CA THR A 111 -2.98 -13.61 -70.64
C THR A 111 -3.18 -12.26 -71.33
N ILE A 112 -2.85 -12.16 -72.62
CA ILE A 112 -3.09 -10.97 -73.45
C ILE A 112 -4.59 -10.74 -73.66
N GLU A 113 -5.36 -11.78 -73.99
CA GLU A 113 -6.81 -11.69 -74.13
C GLU A 113 -7.50 -11.29 -72.81
N MET A 114 -6.99 -11.73 -71.67
CA MET A 114 -7.47 -11.33 -70.35
C MET A 114 -7.18 -9.85 -70.03
N ILE A 115 -6.07 -9.30 -70.54
CA ILE A 115 -5.72 -7.88 -70.42
C ILE A 115 -6.56 -7.02 -71.38
N GLU A 116 -6.74 -7.45 -72.63
CA GLU A 116 -7.52 -6.74 -73.64
C GLU A 116 -9.03 -6.76 -73.37
N LYS A 117 -9.57 -7.87 -72.83
CA LYS A 117 -11.03 -8.05 -72.65
C LYS A 117 -11.56 -7.64 -71.28
N GLY A 118 -10.76 -7.12 -70.34
CA GLY A 118 -11.23 -6.57 -69.06
C GLY A 118 -12.17 -7.48 -68.22
N GLY A 119 -12.26 -8.78 -68.51
CA GLY A 119 -13.56 -9.48 -68.41
C GLY A 119 -13.73 -10.52 -67.31
N LEU A 120 -12.80 -10.68 -66.36
CA LEU A 120 -13.00 -11.58 -65.20
C LEU A 120 -12.71 -10.94 -63.84
N LYS A 121 -11.91 -9.86 -63.79
CA LYS A 121 -11.72 -9.12 -62.53
C LYS A 121 -12.97 -8.35 -62.10
N GLU A 122 -13.83 -7.93 -63.02
CA GLU A 122 -14.94 -7.03 -62.68
C GLU A 122 -16.18 -7.72 -62.08
N VAL A 123 -16.39 -9.02 -62.38
CA VAL A 123 -17.57 -9.77 -61.88
C VAL A 123 -17.25 -10.52 -60.58
N VAL A 124 -16.10 -11.20 -60.50
CA VAL A 124 -15.67 -11.90 -59.27
C VAL A 124 -15.31 -10.89 -58.18
N ALA A 125 -14.66 -9.76 -58.53
CA ALA A 125 -14.42 -8.71 -57.54
C ALA A 125 -15.72 -8.01 -57.11
N LYS A 126 -16.79 -7.98 -57.92
CA LYS A 126 -18.07 -7.39 -57.50
C LYS A 126 -18.79 -8.24 -56.47
N GLU A 127 -18.91 -9.54 -56.70
CA GLU A 127 -19.58 -10.45 -55.76
C GLU A 127 -18.82 -10.59 -54.44
N GLU A 128 -17.49 -10.66 -54.49
CA GLU A 128 -16.65 -10.66 -53.28
C GLU A 128 -16.71 -9.31 -52.56
N TYR A 129 -16.73 -8.20 -53.30
CA TYR A 129 -16.88 -6.86 -52.73
C TYR A 129 -18.25 -6.66 -52.08
N GLU A 130 -19.35 -7.14 -52.68
CA GLU A 130 -20.69 -7.08 -52.10
C GLU A 130 -20.79 -7.91 -50.81
N LYS A 131 -20.21 -9.12 -50.78
CA LYS A 131 -20.13 -9.93 -49.55
C LYS A 131 -19.32 -9.24 -48.46
N LEU A 132 -18.16 -8.68 -48.83
CA LEU A 132 -17.31 -7.94 -47.91
C LEU A 132 -18.01 -6.68 -47.38
N LEU A 133 -18.81 -6.00 -48.21
CA LEU A 133 -19.62 -4.86 -47.80
C LEU A 133 -20.68 -5.25 -46.77
N GLN A 134 -21.37 -6.38 -46.99
CA GLN A 134 -22.35 -6.92 -46.05
C GLN A 134 -21.71 -7.34 -44.73
N GLU A 135 -20.54 -7.99 -44.77
CA GLU A 135 -19.78 -8.35 -43.58
C GLU A 135 -19.30 -7.10 -42.83
N TYR A 136 -18.84 -6.07 -43.55
CA TYR A 136 -18.46 -4.79 -42.97
C TYR A 136 -19.64 -4.10 -42.29
N GLU A 137 -20.83 -4.08 -42.91
CA GLU A 137 -22.03 -3.49 -42.31
C GLU A 137 -22.47 -4.24 -41.04
N LYS A 138 -22.44 -5.58 -41.06
CA LYS A 138 -22.74 -6.41 -39.87
C LYS A 138 -21.73 -6.16 -38.75
N LEU A 139 -20.44 -6.21 -39.07
CA LEU A 139 -19.39 -5.98 -38.09
C LEU A 139 -19.45 -4.57 -37.51
N LYS A 140 -19.81 -3.58 -38.32
CA LYS A 140 -20.05 -2.21 -37.88
C LYS A 140 -21.23 -2.12 -36.91
N GLN A 141 -22.33 -2.82 -37.19
CA GLN A 141 -23.47 -2.88 -36.26
C GLN A 141 -23.10 -3.55 -34.93
N GLU A 142 -22.42 -4.70 -34.99
CA GLU A 142 -21.94 -5.40 -33.80
C GLU A 142 -20.97 -4.53 -32.97
N PHE A 143 -20.08 -3.79 -33.64
CA PHE A 143 -19.17 -2.87 -32.98
C PHE A 143 -19.92 -1.75 -32.25
N GLU A 144 -20.90 -1.11 -32.89
CA GLU A 144 -21.71 -0.07 -32.25
C GLU A 144 -22.53 -0.62 -31.07
N GLU A 145 -23.08 -1.83 -31.18
CA GLU A 145 -23.80 -2.49 -30.07
C GLU A 145 -22.87 -2.80 -28.89
N ILE A 146 -21.69 -3.36 -29.15
CA ILE A 146 -20.70 -3.66 -28.11
C ILE A 146 -20.24 -2.37 -27.46
N LYS A 147 -19.94 -1.34 -28.25
CA LYS A 147 -19.55 -0.03 -27.75
C LYS A 147 -20.62 0.56 -26.82
N ALA A 148 -21.88 0.53 -27.23
CA ALA A 148 -22.99 1.01 -26.40
C ALA A 148 -23.15 0.19 -25.10
N LYS A 149 -22.97 -1.13 -25.16
CA LYS A 149 -23.00 -2.00 -23.95
C LYS A 149 -21.86 -1.70 -23.00
N VAL A 150 -20.65 -1.46 -23.51
CA VAL A 150 -19.48 -1.10 -22.71
C VAL A 150 -19.71 0.27 -22.04
N GLU A 151 -20.13 1.27 -22.80
CA GLU A 151 -20.42 2.61 -22.27
C GLU A 151 -21.50 2.55 -21.17
N ALA A 152 -22.58 1.77 -21.38
CA ALA A 152 -23.63 1.60 -20.39
C ALA A 152 -23.14 0.91 -19.10
N ALA A 153 -22.35 -0.16 -19.24
CA ALA A 153 -21.79 -0.88 -18.09
C ALA A 153 -20.80 -0.02 -17.29
N GLU A 154 -19.98 0.77 -17.97
CA GLU A 154 -19.08 1.72 -17.33
C GLU A 154 -19.86 2.79 -16.56
N LEU A 155 -20.92 3.35 -17.14
CA LEU A 155 -21.77 4.36 -16.50
C LEU A 155 -22.47 3.81 -15.25
N GLU A 156 -23.04 2.59 -15.35
CA GLU A 156 -23.69 1.93 -14.22
C GLU A 156 -22.70 1.63 -13.07
N SER A 157 -21.49 1.15 -13.41
CA SER A 157 -20.44 0.90 -12.42
C SER A 157 -19.98 2.19 -11.72
N LEU A 158 -19.87 3.29 -12.48
CA LEU A 158 -19.49 4.59 -11.97
C LEU A 158 -20.56 5.16 -11.03
N GLU A 159 -21.84 5.01 -11.37
CA GLU A 159 -22.96 5.43 -10.52
C GLU A 159 -23.00 4.65 -9.20
N LYS A 160 -22.81 3.33 -9.24
CA LYS A 160 -22.73 2.50 -8.03
C LYS A 160 -21.57 2.94 -7.13
N ALA A 161 -20.38 3.11 -7.71
CA ALA A 161 -19.20 3.57 -6.98
C ALA A 161 -19.40 4.97 -6.37
N LYS A 162 -20.05 5.90 -7.10
CA LYS A 162 -20.38 7.23 -6.57
C LYS A 162 -21.31 7.15 -5.36
N LYS A 163 -22.34 6.31 -5.42
CA LYS A 163 -23.29 6.12 -4.33
C LYS A 163 -22.60 5.54 -3.09
N GLU A 164 -21.77 4.51 -3.26
CA GLU A 164 -20.98 3.94 -2.15
C GLU A 164 -20.04 4.97 -1.52
N ILE A 165 -19.40 5.83 -2.33
CA ILE A 165 -18.56 6.92 -1.82
C ILE A 165 -19.38 7.93 -1.00
N GLU A 166 -20.60 8.23 -1.43
CA GLU A 166 -21.49 9.16 -0.73
C GLU A 166 -21.96 8.58 0.61
N ASP A 167 -22.37 7.31 0.62
CA ASP A 167 -22.77 6.59 1.83
C ASP A 167 -21.60 6.51 2.83
N LEU A 168 -20.39 6.15 2.36
CA LEU A 168 -19.19 6.09 3.20
C LEU A 168 -18.80 7.47 3.76
N LYS A 169 -18.98 8.55 2.98
CA LYS A 169 -18.73 9.91 3.48
C LYS A 169 -19.68 10.29 4.62
N ALA A 170 -20.97 9.95 4.49
CA ALA A 170 -21.95 10.20 5.53
C ALA A 170 -21.62 9.43 6.82
N GLU A 171 -21.20 8.17 6.69
CA GLU A 171 -20.77 7.34 7.83
C GLU A 171 -19.52 7.93 8.52
N ILE A 172 -18.53 8.38 7.75
CA ILE A 172 -17.32 9.03 8.28
C ILE A 172 -17.67 10.31 9.05
N GLU A 173 -18.58 11.13 8.53
CA GLU A 173 -18.99 12.37 9.19
C GLU A 173 -19.70 12.09 10.52
N LYS A 174 -20.58 11.09 10.54
CA LYS A 174 -21.24 10.62 11.77
C LYS A 174 -20.25 10.12 12.81
N LEU A 175 -19.34 9.22 12.41
CA LEU A 175 -18.31 8.67 13.31
C LEU A 175 -17.35 9.75 13.82
N THR A 176 -17.08 10.77 13.01
CA THR A 176 -16.24 11.91 13.41
C THR A 176 -16.92 12.74 14.50
N GLN A 177 -18.23 12.95 14.39
CA GLN A 177 -19.01 13.66 15.40
C GLN A 177 -19.11 12.85 16.70
N GLU A 178 -19.41 11.55 16.62
CA GLU A 178 -19.45 10.64 17.78
C GLU A 178 -18.11 10.61 18.52
N LYS A 179 -16.99 10.53 17.79
CA LYS A 179 -15.64 10.59 18.37
C LYS A 179 -15.41 11.88 19.16
N LYS A 180 -15.85 13.03 18.61
CA LYS A 180 -15.68 14.33 19.26
C LYS A 180 -16.49 14.44 20.56
N GLU A 181 -17.69 13.87 20.58
CA GLU A 181 -18.55 13.80 21.77
C GLU A 181 -17.92 12.91 22.84
N LEU A 182 -17.47 11.70 22.47
CA LEU A 182 -16.77 10.80 23.39
C LEU A 182 -15.47 11.40 23.94
N GLU A 183 -14.71 12.14 23.13
CA GLU A 183 -13.53 12.86 23.60
C GLU A 183 -13.85 13.95 24.64
N LYS A 184 -15.00 14.62 24.49
CA LYS A 184 -15.48 15.61 25.46
C LYS A 184 -15.89 14.92 26.77
N GLU A 185 -16.68 13.86 26.69
CA GLU A 185 -17.10 13.08 27.86
C GLU A 185 -15.89 12.50 28.62
N LEU A 186 -14.89 11.99 27.89
CA LEU A 186 -13.65 11.48 28.48
C LEU A 186 -12.89 12.56 29.24
N LYS A 187 -12.84 13.80 28.72
CA LYS A 187 -12.20 14.93 29.43
C LYS A 187 -12.97 15.28 30.70
N GLU A 188 -14.30 15.33 30.63
CA GLU A 188 -15.15 15.61 31.80
C GLU A 188 -15.02 14.52 32.87
N ALA A 189 -14.99 13.25 32.47
CA ALA A 189 -14.78 12.12 33.38
C ALA A 189 -13.42 12.17 34.06
N LYS A 190 -12.35 12.54 33.33
CA LYS A 190 -11.01 12.72 33.91
C LYS A 190 -10.97 13.81 34.97
N VAL A 191 -11.63 14.95 34.73
CA VAL A 191 -11.71 16.04 35.72
C VAL A 191 -12.42 15.56 36.98
N LYS A 192 -13.57 14.88 36.84
CA LYS A 192 -14.31 14.32 37.98
C LYS A 192 -13.47 13.30 38.76
N LEU A 193 -12.71 12.45 38.07
CA LEU A 193 -11.82 11.50 38.73
C LEU A 193 -10.76 12.20 39.59
N MET A 194 -10.10 13.24 39.05
CA MET A 194 -9.13 14.03 39.82
C MET A 194 -9.77 14.69 41.05
N GLU A 195 -11.00 15.19 40.94
CA GLU A 195 -11.73 15.75 42.08
C GLU A 195 -12.05 14.70 43.14
N TYR A 196 -12.47 13.50 42.74
CA TYR A 196 -12.75 12.41 43.68
C TYR A 196 -11.48 11.89 44.36
N GLU A 197 -10.36 11.79 43.63
CA GLU A 197 -9.06 11.42 44.21
C GLU A 197 -8.59 12.44 45.24
N ALA A 198 -8.75 13.74 44.97
CA ALA A 198 -8.43 14.80 45.93
C ALA A 198 -9.32 14.74 47.17
N LYS A 199 -10.63 14.47 47.00
CA LYS A 199 -11.56 14.28 48.13
C LYS A 199 -11.21 13.05 48.95
N ALA A 200 -10.81 11.94 48.32
CA ALA A 200 -10.39 10.73 49.01
C ALA A 200 -9.16 10.98 49.89
N LYS A 201 -8.11 11.62 49.36
CA LYS A 201 -6.92 12.00 50.15
C LYS A 201 -7.27 12.88 51.34
N ARG A 202 -8.16 13.86 51.14
CA ARG A 202 -8.63 14.73 52.24
C ARG A 202 -9.41 13.94 53.30
N ALA A 203 -10.19 12.95 52.90
CA ALA A 203 -10.90 12.08 53.84
C ALA A 203 -9.92 11.26 54.69
N GLU A 204 -8.87 10.68 54.07
CA GLU A 204 -7.80 9.96 54.78
C GLU A 204 -7.08 10.86 55.81
N GLU A 205 -6.74 12.10 55.43
CA GLU A 205 -6.14 13.08 56.35
C GLU A 205 -7.05 13.42 57.54
N LEU A 206 -8.35 13.58 57.28
CA LEU A 206 -9.33 13.85 58.33
C LEU A 206 -9.51 12.64 59.26
N GLU A 207 -9.56 11.42 58.72
CA GLU A 207 -9.62 10.20 59.53
C GLU A 207 -8.39 10.04 60.44
N ALA A 208 -7.19 10.31 59.92
CA ALA A 208 -5.97 10.31 60.74
C ALA A 208 -6.04 11.32 61.89
N ARG A 209 -6.55 12.52 61.61
CA ARG A 209 -6.72 13.58 62.62
C ARG A 209 -7.79 13.23 63.66
N VAL A 210 -8.87 12.56 63.25
CA VAL A 210 -9.89 12.06 64.19
C VAL A 210 -9.27 11.05 65.15
N ARG A 211 -8.49 10.09 64.65
CA ARG A 211 -7.78 9.11 65.52
C ARG A 211 -6.85 9.78 66.53
N GLU A 212 -6.09 10.79 66.09
CA GLU A 212 -5.20 11.55 66.98
C GLU A 212 -6.00 12.29 68.07
N LEU A 213 -7.14 12.88 67.72
CA LEU A 213 -8.02 13.55 68.68
C LEU A 213 -8.67 12.58 69.65
N GLU A 214 -9.05 11.38 69.21
CA GLU A 214 -9.58 10.32 70.08
C GLU A 214 -8.55 9.86 71.11
N GLU A 215 -7.29 9.68 70.71
CA GLU A 215 -6.19 9.34 71.63
C GLU A 215 -5.95 10.46 72.65
N LYS A 216 -5.94 11.71 72.19
CA LYS A 216 -5.83 12.88 73.07
C LYS A 216 -7.01 12.97 74.04
N SER A 217 -8.23 12.67 73.60
CA SER A 217 -9.43 12.65 74.46
C SER A 217 -9.30 11.61 75.56
N LYS A 218 -8.90 10.38 75.22
CA LYS A 218 -8.64 9.33 76.22
C LYS A 218 -7.58 9.76 77.23
N ARG A 219 -6.53 10.44 76.76
CA ARG A 219 -5.49 10.96 77.65
C ARG A 219 -6.02 12.05 78.59
N VAL A 220 -6.92 12.91 78.13
CA VAL A 220 -7.57 13.91 78.97
C VAL A 220 -8.40 13.22 80.06
N GLU A 221 -9.20 12.21 79.71
CA GLU A 221 -10.00 11.44 80.68
C GLU A 221 -9.12 10.77 81.76
N GLU A 222 -7.98 10.19 81.37
CA GLU A 222 -6.98 9.64 82.31
C GLU A 222 -6.36 10.71 83.23
N LEU A 223 -6.10 11.90 82.69
CA LEU A 223 -5.55 12.99 83.49
C LEU A 223 -6.60 13.54 84.47
N GLU A 224 -7.86 13.64 84.05
CA GLU A 224 -8.97 14.06 84.90
C GLU A 224 -9.20 13.09 86.07
N SER A 225 -9.11 11.77 85.84
CA SER A 225 -9.22 10.79 86.93
C SER A 225 -8.06 10.92 87.93
N ARG A 226 -6.83 11.10 87.44
CA ARG A 226 -5.66 11.33 88.29
C ARG A 226 -5.75 12.63 89.09
N VAL A 227 -6.30 13.70 88.50
CA VAL A 227 -6.53 14.96 89.21
C VAL A 227 -7.49 14.73 90.37
N LYS A 228 -8.60 14.02 90.16
CA LYS A 228 -9.54 13.67 91.24
C LYS A 228 -8.88 12.87 92.36
N GLU A 229 -8.08 11.85 92.02
CA GLU A 229 -7.34 11.08 93.03
C GLU A 229 -6.36 11.94 93.83
N LEU A 230 -5.65 12.86 93.16
CA LEU A 230 -4.72 13.78 93.81
C LEU A 230 -5.45 14.79 94.71
N GLU A 231 -6.63 15.26 94.31
CA GLU A 231 -7.48 16.13 95.13
C GLU A 231 -7.98 15.41 96.41
N GLU A 232 -8.36 14.14 96.31
CA GLU A 232 -8.74 13.33 97.48
C GLU A 232 -7.56 13.16 98.44
N LYS A 233 -6.40 12.76 97.91
CA LYS A 233 -5.17 12.65 98.73
C LYS A 233 -4.75 13.96 99.37
N ALA A 234 -4.94 15.09 98.68
CA ALA A 234 -4.65 16.40 99.24
C ALA A 234 -5.56 16.72 100.44
N LYS A 235 -6.86 16.37 100.36
CA LYS A 235 -7.80 16.51 101.49
C LYS A 235 -7.40 15.63 102.66
N GLU A 236 -7.07 14.37 102.42
CA GLU A 236 -6.59 13.45 103.46
C GLU A 236 -5.31 13.97 104.14
N ALA A 237 -4.36 14.48 103.35
CA ALA A 237 -3.13 15.09 103.88
C ALA A 237 -3.42 16.31 104.76
N GLU A 238 -4.42 17.14 104.39
CA GLU A 238 -4.85 18.27 105.21
C GLU A 238 -5.49 17.82 106.54
N GLU A 239 -6.32 16.77 106.53
CA GLU A 239 -6.90 16.19 107.74
C GLU A 239 -5.83 15.58 108.66
N LEU A 240 -4.87 14.85 108.08
CA LEU A 240 -3.73 14.31 108.83
C LEU A 240 -2.90 15.43 109.45
N LYS A 241 -2.67 16.52 108.72
CA LYS A 241 -1.96 17.69 109.26
C LYS A 241 -2.66 18.28 110.48
N LYS A 242 -3.99 18.44 110.43
CA LYS A 242 -4.78 18.92 111.60
C LYS A 242 -4.66 17.98 112.79
N LYS A 243 -4.70 16.66 112.57
CA LYS A 243 -4.49 15.66 113.64
C LYS A 243 -3.09 15.72 114.23
N VAL A 244 -2.06 15.93 113.41
CA VAL A 244 -0.68 16.10 113.88
C VAL A 244 -0.59 17.35 114.77
N GLU A 245 -1.15 18.48 114.35
CA GLU A 245 -1.20 19.71 115.15
C GLU A 245 -1.92 19.50 116.51
N GLU A 246 -3.04 18.76 116.53
CA GLU A 246 -3.73 18.39 117.77
C GLU A 246 -2.88 17.48 118.68
N LEU A 247 -2.23 16.47 118.12
CA LEU A 247 -1.35 15.56 118.87
C LEU A 247 -0.14 16.30 119.43
N GLU A 248 0.44 17.23 118.68
CA GLU A 248 1.52 18.10 119.16
C GLU A 248 1.06 18.98 120.34
N SER A 249 -0.15 19.53 120.29
CA SER A 249 -0.72 20.28 121.42
C SER A 249 -0.90 19.40 122.66
N LYS A 250 -1.45 18.19 122.50
CA LYS A 250 -1.61 17.24 123.60
C LYS A 250 -0.27 16.77 124.16
N ALA A 251 0.74 16.60 123.31
CA ALA A 251 2.08 16.23 123.75
C ALA A 251 2.69 17.33 124.65
N LYS A 252 2.51 18.61 124.30
CA LYS A 252 2.91 19.74 125.15
C LYS A 252 2.18 19.75 126.49
N GLU A 253 0.86 19.56 126.49
CA GLU A 253 0.08 19.45 127.73
C GLU A 253 0.55 18.27 128.61
N ALA A 254 0.82 17.11 128.00
CA ALA A 254 1.34 15.96 128.72
C ALA A 254 2.73 16.22 129.32
N GLU A 255 3.60 16.95 128.62
CA GLU A 255 4.90 17.39 129.12
C GLU A 255 4.76 18.36 130.31
N GLU A 256 3.84 19.32 130.24
CA GLU A 256 3.52 20.22 131.36
C GLU A 256 2.99 19.45 132.58
N LEU A 257 2.05 18.51 132.37
CA LEU A 257 1.54 17.65 133.42
C LEU A 257 2.64 16.78 134.02
N GLN A 258 3.54 16.22 133.20
CA GLN A 258 4.67 15.42 133.67
C GLN A 258 5.61 16.26 134.54
N ASN A 259 5.89 17.51 134.15
CA ASN A 259 6.69 18.44 134.97
C ASN A 259 6.00 18.72 136.30
N LYS A 260 4.68 18.93 136.31
CA LYS A 260 3.91 19.13 137.54
C LYS A 260 3.87 17.89 138.43
N VAL A 261 3.79 16.69 137.85
CA VAL A 261 3.91 15.44 138.60
C VAL A 261 5.29 15.34 139.25
N LYS A 262 6.37 15.64 138.53
CA LYS A 262 7.73 15.67 139.12
C LYS A 262 7.83 16.66 140.28
N GLU A 263 7.23 17.84 140.18
CA GLU A 263 7.17 18.82 141.28
C GLU A 263 6.42 18.25 142.49
N LEU A 264 5.24 17.68 142.27
CA LEU A 264 4.44 17.06 143.33
C LEU A 264 5.14 15.85 143.96
N GLU A 265 5.84 15.02 143.18
CA GLU A 265 6.65 13.90 143.68
C GLU A 265 7.81 14.40 144.57
N ALA A 266 8.46 15.49 144.17
CA ALA A 266 9.48 16.14 144.98
C ALA A 266 8.89 16.69 146.29
N GLU A 267 7.70 17.27 146.23
CA GLU A 267 6.98 17.80 147.39
C GLU A 267 6.52 16.69 148.34
N VAL A 268 5.95 15.59 147.83
CA VAL A 268 5.64 14.39 148.60
C VAL A 268 6.88 13.80 149.23
N SER A 269 8.02 13.78 148.54
CA SER A 269 9.28 13.31 149.09
C SER A 269 9.75 14.18 150.26
N ARG A 270 9.66 15.52 150.14
CA ARG A 270 9.91 16.46 151.25
C ARG A 270 8.96 16.24 152.42
N LEU A 271 7.66 16.05 152.15
CA LEU A 271 6.67 15.78 153.19
C LEU A 271 6.93 14.42 153.87
N LYS A 272 7.32 13.38 153.13
CA LYS A 272 7.74 12.09 153.69
C LYS A 272 8.96 12.23 154.58
N GLU A 273 9.97 12.99 154.17
CA GLU A 273 11.12 13.32 155.02
C GLU A 273 10.68 14.11 156.27
N GLY A 274 9.77 15.07 156.12
CA GLY A 274 9.19 15.82 157.22
C GLY A 274 8.44 14.93 158.22
N ILE A 275 7.60 14.00 157.72
CA ILE A 275 6.90 13.01 158.54
C ILE A 275 7.89 12.07 159.21
N LYS A 276 8.93 11.62 158.52
CA LYS A 276 9.98 10.77 159.10
C LYS A 276 10.67 11.47 160.27
N LYS A 277 11.07 12.74 160.09
CA LYS A 277 11.63 13.57 161.16
C LYS A 277 10.64 13.77 162.31
N ALA A 278 9.36 14.01 162.02
CA ALA A 278 8.33 14.14 163.05
C ALA A 278 8.11 12.82 163.82
N LYS A 279 8.20 11.67 163.14
CA LYS A 279 8.16 10.34 163.75
C LYS A 279 9.38 10.08 164.64
N GLU A 280 10.57 10.42 164.17
CA GLU A 280 11.81 10.35 164.97
C GLU A 280 11.74 11.24 166.23
N ILE A 281 11.11 12.41 166.12
CA ILE A 281 10.83 13.28 167.28
C ILE A 281 9.81 12.65 168.23
N LEU A 282 8.73 12.05 167.72
CA LEU A 282 7.72 11.37 168.53
C LEU A 282 8.26 10.12 169.25
N ASP A 283 9.10 9.33 168.57
CA ASP A 283 9.76 8.15 169.16
C ASP A 283 10.81 8.54 170.21
N SER A 284 11.32 9.79 170.19
CA SER A 284 12.18 10.34 171.25
C SER A 284 11.43 10.88 172.48
N LEU A 285 10.09 10.89 172.43
CA LEU A 285 9.19 11.36 173.49
C LEU A 285 8.44 10.22 174.21
N ALA A 286 8.77 8.96 173.92
CA ALA A 286 8.31 7.74 174.61
C ALA A 286 9.47 7.09 175.38
#